data_AF-A0A5R9GJB9-F1
#
_entry.id   AF-A0A5R9GJB9-F1
#
_cell.length_a   1.000
_cell.length_b   1.000
_cell.length_c   1.000
_cell.angle_alpha   90.00
_cell.angle_beta   90.00
_cell.angle_gamma   90.00
#
_symmetry.space_group_name_H-M   'P 1'
#
loop_
_entity.id
_entity.type
_entity.pdbx_description
1 polymer ?
#
loop_
_entity_poly.entity_id
_entity_poly.type
_entity_poly.pdbx_seq_one_letter_code
_entity_poly.pdbx_strand_id
1 'polypeptide(L)'
;MALALQAERRVTETKGQLRQLRANGKVPGIVYGNGEENVPIVVDEKKLHPILAYHADSIVELDIPGIGTKQVRIESVQRDCLVGKCEHIDFRLVRGEADAGSKEAAEAEVDAARLEASAATES
;
A
#
# COMPACT_ATOMS: atom_id res chain seq x y z
N MET A 1 -8.39 10.82 -18.03
CA MET A 1 -9.30 9.98 -17.22
C MET A 1 -8.43 9.36 -16.15
N ALA A 2 -8.57 9.78 -14.89
CA ALA A 2 -7.76 9.27 -13.79
C ALA A 2 -8.33 7.93 -13.33
N LEU A 3 -7.46 6.95 -13.13
CA LEU A 3 -7.84 5.60 -12.71
C LEU A 3 -7.66 5.51 -11.20
N ALA A 4 -8.76 5.64 -10.45
CA ALA A 4 -8.73 5.61 -8.99
C ALA A 4 -8.79 4.16 -8.48
N LEU A 5 -7.86 3.80 -7.59
CA LEU A 5 -7.74 2.47 -7.00
C LEU A 5 -7.64 2.61 -5.48
N GLN A 6 -8.54 1.93 -4.77
CA GLN A 6 -8.51 1.89 -3.31
C GLN A 6 -7.47 0.87 -2.83
N ALA A 7 -6.61 1.29 -1.91
CA ALA A 7 -5.63 0.44 -1.25
C ALA A 7 -5.72 0.59 0.27
N GLU A 8 -5.45 -0.49 0.99
CA GLU A 8 -5.41 -0.50 2.45
C GLU A 8 -3.95 -0.57 2.90
N ARG A 9 -3.55 0.26 3.87
CA ARG A 9 -2.24 0.11 4.52
C ARG A 9 -2.26 -1.18 5.33
N ARG A 10 -1.26 -2.05 5.13
CA ARG A 10 -1.11 -3.26 5.94
C ARG A 10 -0.10 -3.04 7.06
N VAL A 11 -0.41 -3.61 8.23
CA VAL A 11 0.54 -3.82 9.34
C VAL A 11 1.05 -5.27 9.34
N THR A 12 0.66 -6.04 8.33
CA THR A 12 0.82 -7.49 8.27
C THR A 12 2.18 -7.87 7.67
N GLU A 13 3.08 -8.38 8.52
CA GLU A 13 4.46 -8.73 8.13
C GLU A 13 4.74 -10.24 8.07
N THR A 14 3.90 -11.08 8.71
CA THR A 14 4.22 -12.51 8.80
C THR A 14 3.86 -13.29 7.54
N LYS A 15 4.68 -14.29 7.19
CA LYS A 15 4.47 -15.18 6.02
C LYS A 15 3.09 -15.85 6.01
N GLY A 16 2.58 -16.24 7.17
CA GLY A 16 1.27 -16.90 7.31
C GLY A 16 0.11 -15.96 6.97
N GLN A 17 0.15 -14.72 7.45
CA GLN A 17 -0.90 -13.74 7.17
C GLN A 17 -0.88 -13.30 5.70
N LEU A 18 0.30 -13.15 5.07
CA LEU A 18 0.38 -12.88 3.62
C LEU A 18 -0.27 -13.99 2.79
N ARG A 19 -0.09 -15.25 3.21
CA ARG A 19 -0.73 -16.40 2.55
C ARG A 19 -2.26 -16.35 2.69
N GLN A 20 -2.78 -15.96 3.85
CA GLN A 20 -4.22 -15.78 4.06
C GLN A 20 -4.79 -14.62 3.25
N LEU A 21 -4.07 -13.49 3.15
CA LEU A 21 -4.48 -12.36 2.31
C LEU A 21 -4.63 -12.78 0.85
N ARG A 22 -3.63 -13.48 0.30
CA ARG A 22 -3.71 -14.01 -1.08
C ARG A 22 -4.84 -15.02 -1.25
N ALA A 23 -5.09 -15.86 -0.25
CA ALA A 23 -6.24 -16.78 -0.28
C ALA A 23 -7.59 -16.04 -0.29
N ASN A 24 -7.66 -14.86 0.33
CA ASN A 24 -8.84 -14.00 0.37
C ASN A 24 -8.97 -13.11 -0.89
N GLY A 25 -8.11 -13.27 -1.90
CA GLY A 25 -8.13 -12.44 -3.11
C GLY A 25 -7.57 -11.02 -2.91
N LYS A 26 -6.78 -10.82 -1.85
CA LYS A 26 -6.04 -9.58 -1.60
C LYS A 26 -4.58 -9.75 -2.04
N VAL A 27 -4.08 -8.80 -2.83
CA VAL A 27 -2.72 -8.76 -3.35
C VAL A 27 -1.89 -7.78 -2.53
N PRO A 28 -0.79 -8.23 -1.90
CA PRO A 28 0.12 -7.33 -1.21
C PRO A 28 0.95 -6.52 -2.22
N GLY A 29 1.25 -5.28 -1.85
CA GLY A 29 2.14 -4.43 -2.61
C GLY A 29 2.92 -3.47 -1.73
N ILE A 30 3.77 -2.68 -2.37
CA ILE A 30 4.58 -1.63 -1.73
C ILE A 30 4.53 -0.38 -2.60
N VAL A 31 4.31 0.77 -1.97
CA VAL A 31 4.48 2.09 -2.59
C VAL A 31 5.77 2.69 -2.08
N TYR A 32 6.64 3.11 -2.99
CA TYR A 32 7.92 3.74 -2.65
C TYR A 32 8.28 4.84 -3.65
N GLY A 33 9.28 5.66 -3.29
CA GLY A 33 9.84 6.70 -4.16
C GLY A 33 9.77 8.10 -3.56
N ASN A 34 10.21 9.09 -4.34
CA ASN A 34 10.14 10.53 -4.03
C ASN A 34 10.72 10.95 -2.65
N GLY A 35 11.59 10.13 -2.05
CA GLY A 35 12.15 10.40 -0.71
C GLY A 35 11.17 10.18 0.43
N GLU A 36 10.01 9.55 0.17
CA GLU A 36 9.04 9.15 1.19
C GLU A 36 9.32 7.75 1.71
N GLU A 37 8.74 7.44 2.89
CA GLU A 37 8.82 6.13 3.50
C GLU A 37 8.07 5.07 2.68
N ASN A 38 8.60 3.84 2.65
CA ASN A 38 7.98 2.72 1.96
C ASN A 38 6.66 2.35 2.66
N VAL A 39 5.54 2.50 1.95
CA VAL A 39 4.22 2.16 2.49
C VAL A 39 3.82 0.77 2.01
N PRO A 40 3.76 -0.23 2.91
CA PRO A 40 3.24 -1.53 2.56
C PRO A 40 1.71 -1.43 2.47
N ILE A 41 1.19 -1.80 1.30
CA ILE A 41 -0.25 -1.72 1.00
C ILE A 41 -0.81 -3.08 0.60
N VAL A 42 -2.13 -3.16 0.54
CA VAL A 42 -2.89 -4.30 0.06
C VAL A 42 -4.01 -3.80 -0.84
N VAL A 43 -4.20 -4.47 -1.96
CA VAL A 43 -5.20 -4.14 -2.97
C VAL A 43 -6.04 -5.37 -3.30
N ASP A 44 -7.30 -5.17 -3.67
CA ASP A 44 -8.17 -6.26 -4.14
C ASP A 44 -7.74 -6.74 -5.54
N GLU A 45 -7.52 -8.05 -5.71
CA GLU A 45 -7.15 -8.67 -6.98
C GLU A 45 -8.15 -8.34 -8.09
N LYS A 46 -9.45 -8.30 -7.78
CA LYS A 46 -10.52 -8.04 -8.76
C LYS A 46 -10.46 -6.62 -9.31
N LYS A 47 -10.06 -5.65 -8.49
CA LYS A 47 -9.89 -4.25 -8.90
C LYS A 47 -8.55 -4.06 -9.62
N LEU A 48 -7.51 -4.78 -9.20
CA LEU A 48 -6.17 -4.73 -9.77
C LEU A 48 -6.10 -5.34 -11.19
N HIS A 49 -6.77 -6.47 -11.42
CA HIS A 49 -6.69 -7.23 -12.66
C HIS A 49 -7.03 -6.42 -13.93
N PRO A 50 -8.15 -5.67 -14.02
CA PRO A 50 -8.44 -4.86 -15.19
C PRO A 50 -7.42 -3.72 -15.38
N ILE A 51 -6.93 -3.12 -14.29
CA ILE A 51 -5.91 -2.06 -14.36
C ILE A 51 -4.62 -2.60 -14.99
N LEU A 52 -4.20 -3.78 -14.56
CA LEU A 52 -3.03 -4.47 -15.11
C LEU A 52 -3.20 -4.93 -16.55
N ALA A 53 -4.43 -5.26 -16.98
CA ALA A 53 -4.69 -5.74 -18.33
C ALA A 53 -4.74 -4.59 -19.35
N TYR A 54 -5.33 -3.45 -18.99
CA TYR A 54 -5.58 -2.34 -19.93
C TYR A 54 -4.62 -1.16 -19.74
N HIS A 55 -4.01 -1.00 -18.56
CA HIS A 55 -3.34 0.23 -18.14
C HIS A 55 -2.03 -0.05 -17.38
N ALA A 56 -1.29 -1.09 -17.73
CA ALA A 56 -0.07 -1.52 -17.03
C ALA A 56 0.98 -0.41 -16.87
N ASP A 57 1.09 0.50 -17.84
CA ASP A 57 2.07 1.61 -17.84
C ASP A 57 1.49 2.98 -17.44
N SER A 58 0.19 3.03 -17.10
CA SER A 58 -0.49 4.30 -16.82
C SER A 58 -0.26 4.77 -15.39
N ILE A 59 -0.43 6.08 -15.17
CA ILE A 59 -0.47 6.66 -13.83
C ILE A 59 -1.84 6.33 -13.22
N VAL A 60 -1.81 5.83 -11.99
CA VAL A 60 -2.98 5.41 -11.20
C VAL A 60 -3.03 6.29 -9.96
N GLU A 61 -4.24 6.72 -9.59
CA GLU A 61 -4.48 7.40 -8.32
C GLU A 61 -4.79 6.36 -7.27
N LEU A 62 -3.90 6.21 -6.30
CA LEU A 62 -4.05 5.25 -5.22
C LEU A 62 -4.59 5.96 -3.97
N ASP A 63 -5.79 5.61 -3.56
CA ASP A 63 -6.41 6.14 -2.34
C ASP A 63 -6.04 5.25 -1.15
N ILE A 64 -5.24 5.80 -0.22
CA ILE A 64 -4.82 5.12 1.00
C ILE A 64 -5.45 5.82 2.21
N PRO A 65 -6.28 5.14 3.01
CA PRO A 65 -6.85 5.74 4.21
C PRO A 65 -5.74 6.11 5.19
N GLY A 66 -5.74 7.37 5.64
CA GLY A 66 -4.74 7.94 6.56
C GLY A 66 -3.57 8.68 5.89
N ILE A 67 -3.34 8.48 4.58
CA ILE A 67 -2.29 9.19 3.83
C ILE A 67 -2.89 10.07 2.72
N GLY A 68 -4.07 9.69 2.21
CA GLY A 68 -4.76 10.39 1.13
C GLY A 68 -4.49 9.75 -0.23
N THR A 69 -4.89 10.47 -1.28
CA THR A 69 -4.74 10.02 -2.66
C THR A 69 -3.34 10.34 -3.17
N LYS A 70 -2.63 9.34 -3.71
CA LYS A 70 -1.29 9.49 -4.30
C LYS A 70 -1.25 9.05 -5.75
N GLN A 71 -0.57 9.81 -6.59
CA GLN A 71 -0.31 9.39 -7.96
C GLN A 71 0.89 8.44 -8.02
N VAL A 72 0.63 7.20 -8.46
CA VAL A 72 1.63 6.14 -8.57
C VAL A 72 1.65 5.56 -9.97
N ARG A 73 2.81 5.06 -10.38
CA ARG A 73 2.98 4.23 -11.56
C ARG A 73 3.31 2.81 -11.12
N ILE A 74 2.82 1.84 -11.88
CA ILE A 74 3.18 0.44 -11.68
C ILE A 74 4.59 0.24 -12.21
N GLU A 75 5.52 -0.14 -11.33
CA GLU A 75 6.91 -0.39 -11.70
C GLU A 75 7.12 -1.86 -12.07
N SER A 76 6.61 -2.76 -11.23
CA SER A 76 6.83 -4.19 -11.38
C SER A 76 5.61 -4.97 -10.89
N VAL A 77 5.31 -6.08 -11.57
CA VAL A 77 4.19 -6.95 -11.24
C VAL A 77 4.70 -8.38 -11.22
N GLN A 78 4.70 -8.98 -10.03
CA GLN A 78 5.06 -10.37 -9.86
C GLN A 78 3.82 -11.24 -10.01
N ARG A 79 3.88 -12.18 -10.96
CA ARG A 79 2.80 -13.12 -11.23
C ARG A 79 3.32 -14.54 -11.06
N ASP A 80 2.48 -15.40 -10.53
CA ASP A 80 2.74 -16.84 -10.47
C ASP A 80 2.75 -17.40 -11.90
N CYS A 81 3.85 -18.05 -12.32
CA CYS A 81 4.01 -18.62 -13.65
C CYS A 81 3.05 -19.80 -13.94
N LEU A 82 2.52 -20.45 -12.90
CA LEU A 82 1.64 -21.61 -13.03
C LEU A 82 0.17 -21.21 -13.00
N VAL A 83 -0.20 -20.36 -12.04
CA VAL A 83 -1.61 -19.99 -11.79
C VAL A 83 -1.99 -18.66 -12.45
N GLY A 84 -1.01 -17.82 -12.80
CA GLY A 84 -1.22 -16.51 -13.40
C GLY A 84 -1.74 -15.44 -12.42
N LYS A 85 -1.78 -15.75 -11.12
CA LYS A 85 -2.24 -14.83 -10.07
C LYS A 85 -1.18 -13.79 -9.75
N CYS A 86 -1.61 -12.58 -9.41
CA CYS A 86 -0.69 -11.52 -8.98
C CYS A 86 -0.25 -11.80 -7.54
N GLU A 87 1.04 -12.08 -7.34
CA GLU A 87 1.61 -12.38 -6.02
C GLU A 87 2.07 -11.14 -5.27
N HIS A 88 2.58 -10.17 -6.02
CA HIS A 88 3.10 -8.90 -5.52
C HIS A 88 3.03 -7.82 -6.59
N ILE A 89 2.84 -6.57 -6.18
CA ILE A 89 2.93 -5.41 -7.06
C ILE A 89 3.75 -4.28 -6.43
N ASP A 90 4.58 -3.67 -7.26
CA ASP A 90 5.43 -2.55 -6.89
C ASP A 90 4.91 -1.28 -7.53
N PHE A 91 4.65 -0.27 -6.69
CA PHE A 91 4.24 1.04 -7.11
C PHE A 91 5.34 2.06 -6.83
N ARG A 92 5.66 2.85 -7.85
CA ARG A 92 6.56 4.00 -7.74
C ARG A 92 5.74 5.28 -7.73
N LEU A 93 5.99 6.14 -6.74
CA LEU A 93 5.42 7.48 -6.71
C LEU A 93 5.93 8.30 -7.92
N VAL A 94 5.00 8.91 -8.66
CA VAL A 94 5.33 9.82 -9.75
C VAL A 94 5.02 11.22 -9.28
N ARG A 95 5.94 12.16 -9.52
CA ARG A 95 5.68 13.58 -9.25
C ARG A 95 4.67 14.09 -10.28
N GLY A 96 3.39 13.94 -9.97
CA GLY A 96 2.34 14.69 -10.63
C GLY A 96 2.48 16.15 -10.26
N GLU A 97 2.19 17.05 -11.20
CA GLU A 97 2.21 18.51 -10.98
C GLU A 97 1.26 18.96 -9.85
N ALA A 98 0.38 18.08 -9.38
CA ALA A 98 -0.60 18.29 -8.31
C ALA A 98 -0.08 18.02 -6.88
N ASP A 99 1.01 17.29 -6.69
CA ASP A 99 1.48 16.87 -5.35
C ASP A 99 2.76 17.60 -4.95
N ALA A 100 2.66 18.93 -4.85
CA ALA A 100 3.61 19.76 -4.13
C ALA A 100 3.03 20.08 -2.74
N GLY A 101 2.91 19.08 -1.86
CA GLY A 101 2.61 19.35 -0.46
C GLY A 101 1.95 18.21 0.31
N SER A 102 2.77 17.39 0.95
CA SER A 102 2.49 16.87 2.29
C SER A 102 3.72 16.13 2.83
N LYS A 103 4.81 16.89 3.00
CA LYS A 103 5.73 16.64 4.11
C LYS A 103 4.96 17.04 5.37
N GLU A 104 4.32 16.10 6.07
CA GLU A 104 3.81 16.22 7.47
C GLU A 104 2.66 15.21 7.66
N ALA A 105 2.94 14.06 8.27
CA ALA A 105 1.94 13.21 8.96
C ALA A 105 2.53 11.92 9.57
N ALA A 106 3.82 11.61 9.39
CA ALA A 106 4.41 10.36 9.89
C ALA A 106 4.88 10.41 11.36
N GLU A 107 4.65 11.51 12.09
CA GLU A 107 4.92 11.61 13.53
C GLU A 107 3.60 11.85 14.29
N ALA A 108 2.77 10.82 14.44
CA ALA A 108 1.64 10.89 15.39
C ALA A 108 1.13 9.54 15.92
N GLU A 109 1.43 8.40 15.28
CA GLU A 109 0.76 7.13 15.63
C GLU A 109 1.66 6.08 16.29
N VAL A 110 2.71 6.52 17.01
CA VAL A 110 3.54 5.62 17.86
C VAL A 110 3.38 5.91 19.37
N ASP A 111 2.74 7.01 19.78
CA ASP A 111 2.64 7.38 21.21
C ASP A 111 1.49 6.71 21.98
N ALA A 112 0.55 6.01 21.32
CA ALA A 112 -0.59 5.40 22.03
C ALA A 112 -0.24 4.10 22.80
N ALA A 113 0.94 3.50 22.56
CA ALA A 113 1.29 2.21 23.18
C ALA A 113 2.18 2.31 24.44
N ARG A 114 2.59 3.51 24.89
CA ARG A 114 3.55 3.65 26.00
C ARG A 114 2.94 3.92 27.39
N LEU A 115 1.65 4.20 27.52
CA LEU A 115 1.10 4.62 28.83
C LEU A 115 0.41 3.54 29.69
N GLU A 116 0.30 2.28 29.24
CA GLU A 116 -0.39 1.21 30.01
C GLU A 116 0.56 0.33 30.85
N ALA A 117 1.86 0.65 30.94
CA ALA A 117 2.83 -0.23 31.63
C ALA A 117 3.53 0.36 32.88
N SER A 118 3.15 1.56 33.37
CA SER A 118 3.83 2.15 34.54
C SER A 118 2.96 2.39 35.79
N ALA A 119 1.69 1.99 35.80
CA ALA A 119 0.81 2.21 36.95
C ALA A 119 0.60 0.97 37.85
N ALA A 120 1.49 -0.03 37.79
CA ALA A 120 1.36 -1.26 38.58
C ALA A 120 2.65 -1.65 39.31
N THR A 121 3.28 -0.71 39.99
CA THR A 121 4.12 -0.98 41.18
C THR A 121 4.41 0.36 41.84
N GLU A 122 3.55 0.75 42.78
CA GLU A 122 3.91 1.53 43.98
C GLU A 122 2.68 1.65 44.88
N SER A 123 2.43 0.59 45.65
CA SER A 123 2.17 0.61 47.11
C SER A 123 1.69 -0.76 47.57
#